data_AF-A0A218WQ02-F1
#
_entry.id   AF-A0A218WQ02-F1
#
_cell.length_a   1.000
_cell.length_b   1.000
_cell.length_c   1.000
_cell.angle_alpha   90.00
_cell.angle_beta   90.00
_cell.angle_gamma   90.00
#
_symmetry.space_group_name_H-M   'P 1'
#
loop_
_entity.id
_entity.type
_entity.pdbx_description
1 polymer ?
#
loop_
_entity_poly.entity_id
_entity_poly.type
_entity_poly.pdbx_seq_one_letter_code
_entity_poly.pdbx_strand_id
1 'polypeptide(L)'
;MKHLLRHRTPSRIRSRTTSHPTDEIPLLLSSILQDPAIALPALRKVHAKLLRHGLQAHAALSKKISSLYISFDEIDAARRVFDSSPNPSSFICNILIRAYSKTGNHGDSLRLYSTMVTRKGLLPDKYTFPFALNSCAALCELRIGKLVHQHSVCFGCGSDLFVNAALVDMYAKCGEAQMKRLQKIPGAEQDRC
;
A
#
# COMPACT_ATOMS: atom_id res chain seq x y z
N MET A 1 12.84 63.46 -44.27
CA MET A 1 11.86 63.80 -43.21
C MET A 1 11.24 62.53 -42.69
N LYS A 2 11.12 62.44 -41.36
CA LYS A 2 10.87 61.27 -40.50
C LYS A 2 9.63 60.45 -40.91
N HIS A 3 9.76 59.13 -41.04
CA HIS A 3 8.60 58.21 -40.95
C HIS A 3 8.96 56.90 -40.22
N LEU A 4 8.77 56.95 -38.90
CA LEU A 4 8.15 55.96 -38.01
C LEU A 4 8.59 54.47 -38.11
N LEU A 5 9.67 54.14 -37.43
CA LEU A 5 9.87 52.81 -36.84
C LEU A 5 8.85 52.64 -35.69
N ARG A 6 7.80 51.83 -35.90
CA ARG A 6 6.93 51.36 -34.82
C ARG A 6 7.70 50.34 -33.97
N HIS A 7 8.31 50.81 -32.88
CA HIS A 7 8.69 49.95 -31.78
C HIS A 7 7.42 49.32 -31.19
N ARG A 8 7.19 48.03 -31.46
CA ARG A 8 6.24 47.23 -30.66
C ARG A 8 6.88 47.04 -29.29
N THR A 9 6.29 47.66 -28.28
CA THR A 9 6.54 47.30 -26.89
C THR A 9 6.07 45.85 -26.68
N PRO A 10 6.85 44.98 -26.01
CA PRO A 10 6.31 43.70 -25.59
C PRO A 10 5.31 43.99 -24.46
N SER A 11 4.03 43.87 -24.79
CA SER A 11 2.97 43.81 -23.80
C SER A 11 3.29 42.68 -22.83
N ARG A 12 3.68 43.07 -21.62
CA ARG A 12 3.87 42.24 -20.45
C ARG A 12 2.63 41.35 -20.30
N ILE A 13 2.70 40.12 -20.81
CA ILE A 13 1.73 39.07 -20.48
C ILE A 13 1.87 38.94 -18.97
N ARG A 14 0.87 39.45 -18.26
CA ARG A 14 0.70 39.25 -16.84
C ARG A 14 0.67 37.73 -16.69
N SER A 15 1.79 37.14 -16.27
CA SER A 15 1.84 35.77 -15.80
C SER A 15 0.88 35.71 -14.64
N ARG A 16 -0.36 35.32 -14.94
CA ARG A 16 -1.35 34.94 -13.96
C ARG A 16 -0.73 33.71 -13.34
N THR A 17 -0.01 33.89 -12.24
CA THR A 17 0.41 32.81 -11.36
C THR A 17 -0.89 32.25 -10.78
N THR A 18 -1.58 31.43 -11.56
CA THR A 18 -2.49 30.44 -11.01
C THR A 18 -1.56 29.48 -10.29
N SER A 19 -1.42 29.66 -8.97
CA SER A 19 -0.88 28.61 -8.11
C SER A 19 -1.51 27.30 -8.55
N HIS A 20 -0.71 26.26 -8.75
CA HIS A 20 -1.29 24.98 -9.11
C HIS A 20 -2.19 24.56 -7.94
N PRO A 21 -3.38 23.98 -8.18
CA PRO A 21 -4.26 23.52 -7.11
C PRO A 21 -3.59 22.47 -6.20
N THR A 22 -2.40 21.98 -6.56
CA THR A 22 -1.52 21.14 -5.74
C THR A 22 -0.71 21.89 -4.68
N ASP A 23 -0.50 23.20 -4.81
CA ASP A 23 0.32 24.00 -3.89
C ASP A 23 -0.43 24.30 -2.57
N GLU A 24 -1.76 24.31 -2.61
CA GLU A 24 -2.62 24.45 -1.43
C GLU A 24 -2.79 23.14 -0.65
N ILE A 25 -2.45 22.00 -1.26
CA ILE A 25 -2.74 20.67 -0.70
C ILE A 25 -1.84 20.32 0.47
N PRO A 26 -0.51 20.61 0.47
CA PRO A 26 0.33 20.47 1.66
C PRO A 26 -0.16 21.28 2.86
N LEU A 27 -0.68 22.49 2.63
CA LEU A 27 -1.22 23.37 3.66
C LEU A 27 -2.54 22.84 4.25
N LEU A 28 -3.45 22.35 3.39
CA LEU A 28 -4.67 21.65 3.81
C LEU A 28 -4.37 20.36 4.57
N LEU A 29 -3.32 19.63 4.17
CA LEU A 29 -2.87 18.43 4.85
C LEU A 29 -2.21 18.69 6.20
N SER A 30 -1.44 19.77 6.35
CA SER A 30 -0.89 20.18 7.64
C SER A 30 -1.95 20.67 8.62
N SER A 31 -3.03 21.28 8.11
CA SER A 31 -4.17 21.70 8.94
C SER A 31 -5.01 20.53 9.47
N ILE A 32 -5.17 19.46 8.68
CA ILE A 32 -5.89 18.23 9.09
C ILE A 32 -5.22 17.54 10.29
N LEU A 33 -3.91 17.72 10.49
CA LEU A 33 -3.15 17.06 11.56
C LEU A 33 -3.23 17.78 12.93
N GLN A 34 -3.99 18.89 13.04
CA GLN A 34 -4.04 19.69 14.27
C GLN A 34 -5.10 19.24 15.29
N ASP A 35 -6.13 18.51 14.88
CA ASP A 35 -7.17 17.96 15.79
C ASP A 35 -7.63 16.56 15.33
N PRO A 36 -7.31 15.48 16.08
CA PRO A 36 -7.68 14.12 15.69
C PRO A 36 -9.20 13.88 15.64
N ALA A 37 -10.03 14.64 16.37
CA ALA A 37 -11.48 14.48 16.37
C ALA A 37 -12.12 15.01 15.08
N ILE A 38 -11.51 16.02 14.43
CA ILE A 38 -12.03 16.66 13.21
C ILE A 38 -11.29 16.16 11.97
N ALA A 39 -10.11 15.57 12.13
CA ALA A 39 -9.22 15.19 11.05
C ALA A 39 -9.84 14.21 10.03
N LEU A 40 -10.52 13.15 10.49
CA LEU A 40 -11.09 12.15 9.59
C LEU A 40 -12.30 12.67 8.78
N PRO A 41 -13.31 13.36 9.39
CA PRO A 41 -14.34 14.04 8.63
C PRO A 41 -13.78 15.05 7.60
N ALA A 42 -12.76 15.82 7.98
CA ALA A 42 -12.09 16.75 7.07
C ALA A 42 -11.38 16.03 5.92
N LEU A 43 -10.66 14.95 6.20
CA LEU A 43 -10.02 14.10 5.19
C LEU A 43 -11.04 13.54 4.20
N ARG A 44 -12.20 13.06 4.66
CA ARG A 44 -13.28 12.59 3.79
C ARG A 44 -13.81 13.71 2.89
N LYS A 45 -13.99 14.92 3.41
CA LYS A 45 -14.41 16.10 2.61
C LYS A 45 -13.36 16.47 1.55
N VAL A 46 -12.08 16.48 1.92
CA VAL A 46 -10.97 16.77 0.99
C VAL A 46 -10.87 15.68 -0.09
N HIS A 47 -10.93 14.40 0.29
CA HIS A 47 -10.92 13.30 -0.67
C HIS A 47 -12.10 13.39 -1.65
N ALA A 48 -13.32 13.67 -1.19
CA ALA A 48 -14.48 13.87 -2.05
C ALA A 48 -14.29 15.02 -3.06
N LYS A 49 -13.68 16.14 -2.62
CA LYS A 49 -13.34 17.25 -3.50
C LYS A 49 -12.28 16.85 -4.53
N LEU A 50 -11.24 16.13 -4.11
CA LEU A 50 -10.17 15.68 -5.00
C LEU A 50 -10.64 14.66 -6.04
N LEU A 51 -11.61 13.79 -5.71
CA LEU A 51 -12.21 12.89 -6.69
C LEU A 51 -12.88 13.66 -7.84
N ARG A 52 -13.56 14.78 -7.55
CA ARG A 52 -14.18 15.64 -8.58
C ARG A 52 -13.16 16.34 -9.48
N HIS A 53 -11.94 16.55 -8.99
CA HIS A 53 -10.86 17.24 -9.72
C HIS A 53 -9.81 16.28 -10.30
N GLY A 54 -10.08 14.97 -10.33
CA GLY A 54 -9.20 14.01 -10.99
C GLY A 54 -8.06 13.51 -10.11
N LEU A 55 -8.31 13.20 -8.83
CA LEU A 55 -7.33 12.54 -7.94
C LEU A 55 -6.59 11.38 -8.60
N GLN A 56 -7.28 10.61 -9.45
CA GLN A 56 -6.71 9.46 -10.16
C GLN A 56 -5.55 9.80 -11.09
N ALA A 57 -5.45 11.04 -11.54
CA ALA A 57 -4.33 11.54 -12.34
C ALA A 57 -3.13 11.99 -11.47
N HIS A 58 -3.30 12.14 -10.14
CA HIS A 58 -2.31 12.72 -9.24
C HIS A 58 -1.76 11.70 -8.25
N ALA A 59 -0.79 10.90 -8.70
CA ALA A 59 -0.19 9.82 -7.89
C ALA A 59 0.34 10.27 -6.51
N ALA A 60 0.89 11.48 -6.41
CA ALA A 60 1.38 12.02 -5.13
C ALA A 60 0.25 12.24 -4.10
N LEU A 61 -0.91 12.72 -4.57
CA LEU A 61 -2.07 12.95 -3.74
C LEU A 61 -2.69 11.63 -3.28
N SER A 62 -2.82 10.65 -4.20
CA SER A 62 -3.33 9.32 -3.86
C SER A 62 -2.48 8.67 -2.78
N LYS A 63 -1.14 8.70 -2.90
CA LYS A 63 -0.24 8.17 -1.87
C LYS A 63 -0.47 8.83 -0.51
N LYS A 64 -0.56 10.17 -0.48
CA LYS A 64 -0.71 10.92 0.77
C LYS A 64 -2.06 10.65 1.44
N ILE A 65 -3.15 10.66 0.69
CA ILE A 65 -4.49 10.36 1.20
C ILE A 65 -4.58 8.92 1.71
N SER A 66 -4.04 7.94 0.97
CA SER A 66 -4.00 6.55 1.45
C SER A 66 -3.21 6.41 2.74
N SER A 67 -2.05 7.07 2.87
CA SER A 67 -1.29 7.07 4.13
C SER A 67 -2.06 7.69 5.29
N LEU A 68 -2.78 8.81 5.05
CA LEU A 68 -3.61 9.41 6.09
C LEU A 68 -4.76 8.50 6.52
N TYR A 69 -5.49 7.91 5.57
CA TYR A 69 -6.58 6.98 5.91
C TYR A 69 -6.07 5.81 6.77
N ILE A 70 -4.92 5.23 6.43
CA ILE A 70 -4.30 4.18 7.24
C ILE A 70 -3.92 4.68 8.63
N SER A 71 -3.43 5.92 8.78
CA SER A 71 -3.13 6.48 10.11
C SER A 71 -4.37 6.73 10.98
N PHE A 72 -5.55 6.82 10.37
CA PHE A 72 -6.85 6.89 11.07
C PHE A 72 -7.54 5.52 11.17
N ASP A 73 -6.83 4.42 10.89
CA ASP A 73 -7.36 3.05 10.86
C ASP A 73 -8.50 2.80 9.85
N GLU A 74 -8.62 3.69 8.85
CA GLU A 74 -9.63 3.63 7.79
C GLU A 74 -9.09 2.91 6.56
N ILE A 75 -8.67 1.66 6.75
CA ILE A 75 -7.98 0.85 5.73
C ILE A 75 -8.85 0.67 4.48
N ASP A 76 -10.16 0.49 4.64
CA ASP A 76 -11.09 0.35 3.52
C ASP A 76 -11.20 1.62 2.67
N ALA A 77 -11.09 2.79 3.30
CA ALA A 77 -11.05 4.05 2.56
C ALA A 77 -9.76 4.18 1.75
N ALA A 78 -8.62 3.80 2.32
CA ALA A 78 -7.36 3.72 1.59
C ALA A 78 -7.42 2.69 0.45
N ARG A 79 -8.10 1.56 0.66
CA ARG A 79 -8.32 0.52 -0.35
C ARG A 79 -9.15 1.03 -1.53
N ARG A 80 -10.22 1.79 -1.27
CA ARG A 80 -11.01 2.45 -2.35
C ARG A 80 -10.17 3.42 -3.18
N VAL A 81 -9.24 4.16 -2.57
CA VAL A 81 -8.29 5.01 -3.31
C VAL A 81 -7.41 4.18 -4.24
N PHE A 82 -6.93 3.02 -3.77
CA PHE A 82 -6.14 2.10 -4.59
C PHE A 82 -6.95 1.51 -5.76
N ASP A 83 -8.14 0.99 -5.49
CA ASP A 83 -8.97 0.28 -6.48
C ASP A 83 -9.49 1.22 -7.57
N SER A 84 -9.72 2.49 -7.23
CA SER A 84 -10.16 3.51 -8.19
C SER A 84 -9.03 4.06 -9.08
N SER A 85 -7.77 3.66 -8.83
CA SER A 85 -6.62 4.15 -9.58
C SER A 85 -6.38 3.37 -10.88
N PRO A 86 -6.31 4.05 -12.04
CA PRO A 86 -5.99 3.39 -13.30
C PRO A 86 -4.56 2.82 -13.29
N ASN A 87 -3.64 3.54 -12.63
CA ASN A 87 -2.24 3.18 -12.49
C ASN A 87 -1.93 2.87 -11.01
N PRO A 88 -2.06 1.60 -10.59
CA PRO A 88 -1.91 1.21 -9.20
C PRO A 88 -0.47 1.44 -8.74
N SER A 89 -0.30 1.86 -7.49
CA SER A 89 1.01 2.15 -6.93
C SER A 89 1.50 1.04 -6.01
N SER A 90 2.71 0.52 -6.25
CA SER A 90 3.37 -0.42 -5.32
C SER A 90 3.46 0.15 -3.91
N PHE A 91 3.67 1.46 -3.77
CA PHE A 91 3.67 2.12 -2.47
C PHE A 91 2.34 1.95 -1.73
N ILE A 92 1.21 2.20 -2.41
CA ILE A 92 -0.12 2.10 -1.79
C ILE A 92 -0.42 0.63 -1.44
N CYS A 93 -0.04 -0.32 -2.30
CA CYS A 93 -0.10 -1.75 -1.96
C CYS A 93 0.70 -2.08 -0.70
N ASN A 94 1.96 -1.62 -0.61
CA ASN A 94 2.83 -1.93 0.51
C ASN A 94 2.27 -1.42 1.84
N ILE A 95 1.74 -0.19 1.87
CA ILE A 95 1.14 0.35 3.10
C ILE A 95 -0.18 -0.36 3.44
N LEU A 96 -0.98 -0.77 2.46
CA LEU A 96 -2.22 -1.53 2.69
C LEU A 96 -1.94 -2.96 3.18
N ILE A 97 -1.04 -3.70 2.53
CA ILE A 97 -0.62 -5.04 2.93
C ILE A 97 -0.06 -5.00 4.36
N ARG A 98 0.79 -4.01 4.66
CA ARG A 98 1.27 -3.75 6.01
C ARG A 98 0.14 -3.49 6.99
N ALA A 99 -0.80 -2.61 6.65
CA ALA A 99 -1.92 -2.25 7.52
C ALA A 99 -2.79 -3.47 7.83
N TYR A 100 -3.25 -4.20 6.80
CA TYR A 100 -4.01 -5.44 6.96
C TYR A 100 -3.26 -6.49 7.79
N SER A 101 -1.96 -6.69 7.55
CA SER A 101 -1.16 -7.62 8.34
C SER A 101 -1.02 -7.20 9.80
N LYS A 102 -0.95 -5.91 10.11
CA LYS A 102 -0.80 -5.41 11.49
C LYS A 102 -2.11 -5.41 12.26
N THR A 103 -3.24 -5.23 11.59
CA THR A 103 -4.58 -5.24 12.21
C THR A 103 -5.21 -6.63 12.30
N GLY A 104 -4.45 -7.69 11.98
CA GLY A 104 -4.93 -9.08 12.05
C GLY A 104 -5.74 -9.54 10.84
N ASN A 105 -5.97 -8.66 9.87
CA ASN A 105 -6.66 -8.94 8.60
C ASN A 105 -5.73 -9.67 7.60
N HIS A 106 -5.13 -10.77 8.03
CA HIS A 106 -4.11 -11.51 7.28
C HIS A 106 -4.63 -12.05 5.93
N GLY A 107 -5.92 -12.42 5.86
CA GLY A 107 -6.55 -12.86 4.61
C GLY A 107 -6.59 -11.75 3.56
N ASP A 108 -6.93 -10.52 3.95
CA ASP A 108 -6.93 -9.36 3.05
C ASP A 108 -5.53 -8.94 2.63
N SER A 109 -4.56 -9.05 3.55
CA SER A 109 -3.14 -8.86 3.24
C SER A 109 -2.69 -9.79 2.11
N LEU A 110 -2.99 -11.11 2.21
CA LEU A 110 -2.61 -12.09 1.19
C LEU A 110 -3.42 -11.93 -0.11
N ARG A 111 -4.71 -11.58 -0.04
CA ARG A 111 -5.51 -11.26 -1.23
C ARG A 111 -4.91 -10.08 -1.99
N LEU A 112 -4.55 -8.99 -1.30
CA LEU A 112 -3.97 -7.82 -1.94
C LEU A 112 -2.56 -8.11 -2.49
N TYR A 113 -1.75 -8.92 -1.80
CA TYR A 113 -0.49 -9.43 -2.34
C TYR A 113 -0.70 -10.24 -3.63
N SER A 114 -1.71 -11.11 -3.67
CA SER A 114 -2.04 -11.88 -4.89
C SER A 114 -2.46 -10.96 -6.04
N THR A 115 -3.28 -9.93 -5.78
CA THR A 115 -3.60 -8.88 -6.75
C THR A 115 -2.34 -8.15 -7.23
N MET A 116 -1.38 -7.90 -6.33
CA MET A 116 -0.11 -7.26 -6.67
C MET A 116 0.66 -8.09 -7.69
N VAL A 117 0.84 -9.38 -7.44
CA VAL A 117 1.62 -10.29 -8.31
C VAL A 117 0.94 -10.53 -9.66
N THR A 118 -0.39 -10.52 -9.71
CA THR A 118 -1.17 -10.81 -10.94
C THR A 118 -1.38 -9.59 -11.84
N ARG A 119 -1.30 -8.37 -11.28
CA ARG A 119 -1.52 -7.14 -12.05
C ARG A 119 -0.23 -6.68 -12.75
N LYS A 120 -0.29 -6.55 -14.07
CA LYS A 120 0.85 -6.09 -14.89
C LYS A 120 1.38 -4.74 -14.40
N GLY A 121 2.70 -4.63 -14.26
CA GLY A 121 3.39 -3.39 -13.89
C GLY A 121 3.40 -3.09 -12.39
N LEU A 122 2.84 -3.97 -11.57
CA LEU A 122 2.82 -3.85 -10.12
C LEU A 122 3.68 -4.98 -9.53
N LEU A 123 4.84 -4.64 -8.97
CA LEU A 123 5.81 -5.63 -8.52
C LEU A 123 5.99 -5.57 -7.00
N PRO A 124 5.98 -6.73 -6.31
CA PRO A 124 6.33 -6.80 -4.90
C PRO A 124 7.81 -6.45 -4.71
N ASP A 125 8.14 -5.91 -3.54
CA ASP A 125 9.48 -5.53 -3.16
C ASP A 125 9.78 -5.94 -1.71
N LYS A 126 10.97 -5.57 -1.22
CA LYS A 126 11.41 -5.83 0.17
C LYS A 126 10.47 -5.26 1.24
N TYR A 127 9.62 -4.29 0.91
CA TYR A 127 8.61 -3.75 1.82
C TYR A 127 7.27 -4.50 1.75
N THR A 128 7.08 -5.37 0.75
CA THR A 128 5.91 -6.24 0.61
C THR A 128 6.11 -7.56 1.35
N PHE A 129 7.21 -8.26 1.08
CA PHE A 129 7.41 -9.65 1.50
C PHE A 129 7.31 -9.89 3.01
N PRO A 130 7.87 -9.05 3.91
CA PRO A 130 7.79 -9.31 5.34
C PRO A 130 6.35 -9.40 5.87
N PHE A 131 5.44 -8.57 5.34
CA PHE A 131 4.03 -8.55 5.78
C PHE A 131 3.20 -9.67 5.15
N ALA A 132 3.51 -10.04 3.90
CA ALA A 132 2.92 -11.22 3.28
C ALA A 132 3.33 -12.50 4.04
N LEU A 133 4.62 -12.65 4.36
CA LEU A 133 5.16 -13.78 5.13
C LEU A 133 4.58 -13.83 6.55
N ASN A 134 4.50 -12.70 7.24
CA ASN A 134 3.83 -12.61 8.54
C ASN A 134 2.35 -13.07 8.45
N SER A 135 1.65 -12.68 7.39
CA SER A 135 0.26 -13.11 7.19
C SER A 135 0.15 -14.62 6.89
N CYS A 136 1.10 -15.20 6.16
CA CYS A 136 1.20 -16.66 6.01
C CYS A 136 1.48 -17.35 7.35
N ALA A 137 2.37 -16.79 8.18
CA ALA A 137 2.73 -17.31 9.49
C ALA A 137 1.52 -17.33 10.42
N ALA A 138 0.79 -16.21 10.50
CA ALA A 138 -0.39 -16.07 11.34
C ALA A 138 -1.54 -17.01 10.93
N LEU A 139 -1.72 -17.24 9.63
CA LEU A 139 -2.72 -18.18 9.11
C LEU A 139 -2.23 -19.64 9.05
N CYS A 140 -0.95 -19.89 9.39
CA CYS A 140 -0.30 -21.19 9.24
C CYS A 140 -0.40 -21.76 7.80
N GLU A 141 -0.33 -20.89 6.81
CA GLU A 141 -0.47 -21.18 5.37
C GLU A 141 0.88 -21.49 4.72
N LEU A 142 1.47 -22.64 5.06
CA LEU A 142 2.80 -23.05 4.60
C LEU A 142 2.95 -23.04 3.08
N ARG A 143 1.91 -23.48 2.36
CA ARG A 143 1.94 -23.56 0.89
C ARG A 143 2.09 -22.16 0.28
N ILE A 144 1.33 -21.19 0.77
CA ILE A 144 1.42 -19.80 0.31
C ILE A 144 2.77 -19.21 0.73
N GLY A 145 3.21 -19.45 1.96
CA GLY A 145 4.51 -18.99 2.47
C GLY A 145 5.69 -19.44 1.61
N LYS A 146 5.69 -20.69 1.13
CA LYS A 146 6.71 -21.20 0.20
C LYS A 146 6.70 -20.47 -1.15
N LEU A 147 5.52 -20.14 -1.69
CA LEU A 147 5.40 -19.34 -2.92
C LEU A 147 5.93 -17.91 -2.72
N VAL A 148 5.58 -17.28 -1.58
CA VAL A 148 6.08 -15.94 -1.22
C VAL A 148 7.61 -15.94 -1.08
N HIS A 149 8.18 -16.99 -0.48
CA HIS A 149 9.64 -17.17 -0.41
C HIS A 149 10.27 -17.27 -1.80
N GLN A 150 9.74 -18.12 -2.69
CA GLN A 150 10.26 -18.21 -4.05
C GLN A 150 10.21 -16.86 -4.77
N HIS A 151 9.09 -16.13 -4.65
CA HIS A 151 8.98 -14.79 -5.23
C HIS A 151 10.00 -13.82 -4.65
N SER A 152 10.26 -13.83 -3.33
CA SER A 152 11.24 -12.90 -2.75
C SER A 152 12.64 -13.11 -3.32
N VAL A 153 13.04 -14.36 -3.59
CA VAL A 153 14.29 -14.67 -4.28
C VAL A 153 14.26 -14.18 -5.73
N CYS A 154 13.21 -14.49 -6.49
CA CYS A 154 13.07 -14.07 -7.89
C CYS A 154 13.08 -12.55 -8.08
N PHE A 155 12.53 -11.79 -7.13
CA PHE A 155 12.53 -10.33 -7.13
C PHE A 155 13.78 -9.71 -6.47
N GLY A 156 14.83 -10.49 -6.23
CA GLY A 156 16.12 -9.99 -5.73
C GLY A 156 16.10 -9.56 -4.26
N CYS A 157 15.13 -10.01 -3.48
CA CYS A 157 14.96 -9.69 -2.06
C CYS A 157 15.42 -10.82 -1.12
N GLY A 158 16.03 -11.89 -1.63
CA GLY A 158 16.47 -13.06 -0.83
C GLY A 158 17.60 -12.78 0.17
N SER A 159 18.32 -11.68 0.01
CA SER A 159 19.36 -11.24 0.97
C SER A 159 18.88 -10.14 1.92
N ASP A 160 17.62 -9.71 1.82
CA ASP A 160 17.10 -8.65 2.69
C ASP A 160 16.85 -9.19 4.11
N LEU A 161 17.41 -8.49 5.10
CA LEU A 161 17.36 -8.90 6.50
C LEU A 161 15.92 -9.05 7.02
N PHE A 162 15.03 -8.12 6.66
CA PHE A 162 13.65 -8.15 7.14
C PHE A 162 12.85 -9.25 6.47
N VAL A 163 13.12 -9.52 5.20
CA VAL A 163 12.52 -10.66 4.48
C VAL A 163 12.97 -11.97 5.12
N ASN A 164 14.27 -12.13 5.39
CA ASN A 164 14.81 -13.36 5.97
C ASN A 164 14.33 -13.60 7.41
N ALA A 165 14.24 -12.56 8.23
CA ALA A 165 13.65 -12.66 9.56
C ALA A 165 12.18 -13.13 9.50
N ALA A 166 11.39 -12.58 8.58
CA ALA A 166 10.00 -12.99 8.39
C ALA A 166 9.85 -14.42 7.83
N LEU A 167 10.80 -14.88 6.99
CA LEU A 167 10.83 -16.25 6.49
C LEU A 167 11.03 -17.26 7.62
N VAL A 168 11.98 -16.99 8.53
CA VAL A 168 12.26 -17.85 9.69
C VAL A 168 11.01 -17.97 10.57
N ASP A 169 10.37 -16.85 10.92
CA ASP A 169 9.12 -16.86 11.70
C ASP A 169 7.99 -17.64 11.01
N MET A 170 7.83 -17.44 9.70
CA MET A 170 6.81 -18.13 8.90
C MET A 170 7.01 -19.64 8.88
N TYR A 171 8.23 -20.12 8.59
CA TYR A 171 8.52 -21.56 8.58
C TYR A 171 8.40 -22.18 9.98
N ALA A 172 8.85 -21.49 11.02
CA ALA A 172 8.74 -21.97 12.41
C ALA A 172 7.28 -22.19 12.82
N LYS A 173 6.43 -21.15 12.68
CA LYS A 173 5.01 -21.21 13.05
C LYS A 173 4.24 -22.23 12.22
N CYS A 174 4.49 -22.28 10.92
CA CYS A 174 3.82 -23.24 10.04
C CYS A 174 4.24 -24.69 10.34
N GLY A 175 5.52 -24.93 10.64
CA GLY A 175 6.03 -26.25 11.02
C GLY A 175 5.44 -26.73 12.34
N GLU A 176 5.37 -25.85 13.35
CA GLU A 176 4.73 -26.15 14.63
C GLU A 176 3.23 -26.48 14.45
N ALA A 177 2.51 -25.68 13.67
CA ALA A 177 1.09 -25.91 13.39
C ALA A 177 0.85 -27.23 12.65
N GLN A 178 1.74 -27.60 11.72
CA GLN A 178 1.67 -28.88 11.02
C GLN A 178 1.92 -30.06 11.98
N MET A 179 2.91 -29.96 12.87
CA MET A 179 3.18 -30.99 13.87
C MET A 179 2.00 -31.20 14.83
N LYS A 180 1.41 -30.10 15.33
CA LYS A 180 0.21 -30.15 16.18
C LYS A 180 -0.99 -30.81 15.48
N ARG A 181 -1.10 -30.70 14.16
CA ARG A 181 -2.15 -31.38 13.37
C ARG A 181 -1.90 -32.87 13.24
N LEU A 182 -0.64 -33.29 13.08
CA LEU A 182 -0.28 -34.71 12.98
C LEU A 182 -0.50 -35.47 14.30
N GLN A 183 -0.17 -34.86 15.44
CA GLN A 183 -0.38 -35.45 16.77
C GLN A 183 -1.87 -35.62 17.15
N LYS A 184 -2.78 -34.99 16.42
CA LYS A 184 -4.23 -35.10 16.64
C LYS A 184 -4.90 -36.22 15.84
N ILE A 185 -4.15 -36.98 15.05
CA ILE A 185 -4.67 -38.17 14.34
C ILE A 185 -4.75 -39.32 15.36
N PRO A 186 -5.93 -39.73 15.84
CA PRO A 186 -6.03 -40.86 16.76
C PRO A 186 -5.93 -42.16 15.96
N GLY A 187 -5.04 -43.07 16.36
CA GLY A 187 -5.11 -44.49 15.94
C GLY A 187 -3.96 -45.05 15.09
N ALA A 188 -2.73 -45.07 15.61
CA ALA A 188 -1.66 -45.90 15.04
C ALA A 188 -0.87 -46.69 16.09
N GLU A 189 -1.49 -47.04 17.23
CA GLU A 189 -0.85 -47.83 18.30
C GLU A 189 -1.65 -49.06 18.77
N GLN A 190 -2.58 -49.58 17.97
CA GLN A 190 -3.19 -50.88 18.21
C GLN A 190 -3.16 -51.70 16.93
N ASP A 191 -1.98 -52.26 16.66
CA ASP A 191 -1.75 -53.51 15.92
C ASP A 191 -0.24 -53.78 15.95
N ARG A 192 0.28 -54.11 17.13
CA ARG A 192 1.48 -54.94 17.24
C ARG A 192 1.10 -56.13 18.11
N CYS A 193 1.12 -57.28 17.44
CA CYS A 193 1.01 -58.63 17.98
C CYS A 193 1.89 -58.82 19.22
#